data_AF-A0AAX1KLM3-F1
#
_entry.id   AF-A0AAX1KLM3-F1
#
_cell.length_a   1.000
_cell.length_b   1.000
_cell.length_c   1.000
_cell.angle_alpha   90.00
_cell.angle_beta   90.00
_cell.angle_gamma   90.00
#
_symmetry.space_group_name_H-M   'P 1'
#
loop_
_entity.id
_entity.type
_entity.pdbx_description
1 polymer ?
#
loop_
_entity_poly.entity_id
_entity_poly.type
_entity_poly.pdbx_seq_one_letter_code
_entity_poly.pdbx_strand_id
1 'polypeptide(L)'
;MNRPLNKEQVKGLFEQEAVLMGTEDQVPYFRVAALFGEDAVEHARRLDANNPGRYSNGYGVGDCTMAALTLRGFQAAASFYNVQLLRKEAS
;
A
#
# COMPACT_ATOMS: atom_id res chain seq x y z
N MET A 1 -7.17 -12.52 -2.38
CA MET A 1 -6.34 -13.04 -3.50
C MET A 1 -5.50 -14.21 -2.97
N ASN A 2 -5.10 -15.19 -3.81
CA ASN A 2 -4.38 -16.41 -3.37
C ASN A 2 -3.13 -16.72 -4.20
N ARG A 3 -2.58 -15.74 -4.93
CA ARG A 3 -1.34 -15.90 -5.70
C ARG A 3 -0.51 -14.61 -5.68
N PRO A 4 0.83 -14.69 -5.82
CA PRO A 4 1.65 -13.50 -5.96
C PRO A 4 1.27 -12.66 -7.18
N LEU A 5 1.42 -11.35 -7.05
CA LEU A 5 1.12 -10.37 -8.08
C LEU A 5 2.40 -9.86 -8.75
N ASN A 6 2.38 -9.71 -10.06
CA ASN A 6 3.46 -9.05 -10.78
C ASN A 6 3.30 -7.51 -10.75
N LYS A 7 4.30 -6.79 -11.26
CA LYS A 7 4.32 -5.32 -11.25
C LYS A 7 3.13 -4.69 -11.98
N GLU A 8 2.71 -5.27 -13.11
CA GLU A 8 1.59 -4.74 -13.91
C GLU A 8 0.26 -4.92 -13.18
N GLN A 9 0.03 -6.08 -12.56
CA GLN A 9 -1.15 -6.33 -11.73
C GLN A 9 -1.22 -5.40 -10.53
N VAL A 10 -0.08 -5.16 -9.85
CA VAL A 10 -0.01 -4.20 -8.74
C VAL A 10 -0.31 -2.78 -9.21
N LYS A 11 0.20 -2.37 -10.38
CA LYS A 11 -0.12 -1.06 -10.96
C LYS A 11 -1.61 -0.93 -11.29
N GLY A 12 -2.21 -1.96 -11.88
CA GLY A 12 -3.64 -1.97 -12.19
C GLY A 12 -4.51 -1.87 -10.94
N LEU A 13 -4.18 -2.61 -9.87
CA LEU A 13 -4.89 -2.50 -8.59
C LEU A 13 -4.73 -1.10 -7.97
N PHE A 14 -3.53 -0.52 -8.05
CA PHE A 14 -3.31 0.84 -7.59
C PHE A 14 -4.20 1.83 -8.35
N GLU A 15 -4.22 1.76 -9.68
CA GLU A 15 -5.05 2.65 -10.53
C GLU A 15 -6.56 2.50 -10.24
N GLN A 16 -7.02 1.32 -9.81
CA GLN A 16 -8.41 1.07 -9.42
C GLN A 16 -8.76 1.67 -8.05
N GLU A 17 -7.85 1.55 -7.08
CA GLU A 17 -8.13 1.92 -5.70
C GLU A 17 -7.66 3.34 -5.33
N ALA A 18 -6.81 3.95 -6.14
CA ALA A 18 -6.22 5.24 -5.84
C ALA A 18 -7.25 6.37 -5.98
N VAL A 19 -7.03 7.38 -5.15
CA VAL A 19 -7.76 8.65 -5.18
C VAL A 19 -6.75 9.78 -5.09
N LEU A 20 -7.07 10.93 -5.70
CA LEU A 20 -6.22 12.10 -5.61
C LEU A 20 -6.15 12.62 -4.16
N MET A 21 -4.94 12.71 -3.62
CA MET A 21 -4.67 13.30 -2.31
C MET A 21 -3.55 14.33 -2.40
N GLY A 22 -3.90 15.61 -2.27
CA GLY A 22 -2.98 16.71 -2.55
C GLY A 22 -2.64 16.78 -4.04
N THR A 23 -1.42 16.45 -4.40
CA THR A 23 -0.93 16.49 -5.79
C THR A 23 -0.65 15.11 -6.39
N GLU A 24 -0.89 14.03 -5.64
CA GLU A 24 -0.57 12.67 -6.06
C GLU A 24 -1.76 11.73 -5.85
N ASP A 25 -1.88 10.74 -6.72
CA ASP A 25 -2.78 9.62 -6.50
C ASP A 25 -2.20 8.73 -5.39
N GLN A 26 -3.06 8.35 -4.45
CA GLN A 26 -2.69 7.56 -3.27
C GLN A 26 -3.83 6.59 -2.91
N VAL A 27 -3.49 5.48 -2.26
CA VAL A 27 -4.48 4.48 -1.82
C VAL A 27 -4.66 4.56 -0.31
N PRO A 28 -5.86 4.90 0.20
CA PRO A 28 -6.16 4.90 1.63
C PRO A 28 -5.83 3.57 2.30
N TYR A 29 -5.30 3.61 3.52
CA TYR A 29 -4.84 2.40 4.23
C TYR A 29 -5.89 1.31 4.31
N PHE A 30 -7.16 1.65 4.58
CA PHE A 30 -8.22 0.65 4.72
C PHE A 30 -8.47 -0.12 3.41
N ARG A 31 -8.27 0.52 2.24
CA ARG A 31 -8.35 -0.16 0.93
C ARG A 31 -7.15 -1.08 0.72
N VAL A 32 -5.95 -0.62 1.09
CA VAL A 32 -4.74 -1.46 1.05
C VAL A 32 -4.88 -2.67 1.97
N ALA A 33 -5.39 -2.48 3.19
CA ALA A 33 -5.65 -3.55 4.14
C ALA A 33 -6.67 -4.56 3.62
N ALA A 34 -7.74 -4.10 2.95
CA ALA A 34 -8.72 -4.98 2.32
C ALA A 34 -8.09 -5.85 1.20
N LEU A 35 -7.09 -5.33 0.48
CA LEU A 35 -6.41 -6.08 -0.58
C LEU A 35 -5.32 -7.04 -0.05
N PHE A 36 -4.47 -6.55 0.86
CA PHE A 36 -3.20 -7.19 1.22
C PHE A 36 -3.06 -7.53 2.71
N GLY A 37 -4.00 -7.10 3.55
CA GLY A 37 -3.97 -7.24 5.00
C GLY A 37 -3.26 -6.09 5.73
N GLU A 38 -3.59 -5.93 7.01
CA GLU A 38 -3.05 -4.86 7.88
C GLU A 38 -1.52 -4.94 8.02
N ASP A 39 -0.95 -6.14 8.08
CA ASP A 39 0.50 -6.34 8.18
C ASP A 39 1.27 -5.74 6.98
N ALA A 40 0.66 -5.77 5.79
CA ALA A 40 1.25 -5.20 4.59
C ALA A 40 1.26 -3.66 4.65
N VAL A 41 0.20 -3.07 5.21
CA VAL A 41 0.11 -1.62 5.47
C VAL A 41 1.19 -1.21 6.47
N GLU A 42 1.27 -1.91 7.60
CA GLU A 42 2.24 -1.63 8.65
C GLU A 42 3.68 -1.80 8.16
N HIS A 43 3.96 -2.79 7.33
CA HIS A 43 5.26 -2.94 6.69
C HIS A 43 5.64 -1.70 5.86
N ALA A 44 4.74 -1.22 5.00
CA ALA A 44 4.97 -0.04 4.19
C ALA A 44 5.17 1.23 5.04
N ARG A 45 4.40 1.38 6.14
CA ARG A 45 4.56 2.50 7.09
C ARG A 45 5.93 2.51 7.75
N ARG A 46 6.45 1.34 8.15
CA ARG A 46 7.78 1.23 8.75
C ARG A 46 8.89 1.63 7.78
N LEU A 47 8.74 1.36 6.49
CA LEU A 47 9.69 1.83 5.46
C LEU A 47 9.69 3.35 5.33
N ASP A 48 8.53 3.99 5.53
CA ASP A 48 8.39 5.45 5.49
C ASP A 48 9.04 6.16 6.67
N ALA A 49 9.22 5.49 7.82
CA ALA A 49 9.78 6.08 9.03
C ALA A 49 11.16 6.72 8.82
N ASN A 50 11.98 6.18 7.89
CA ASN A 50 13.31 6.72 7.57
C ASN A 50 13.29 7.73 6.42
N ASN A 51 12.18 7.87 5.69
CA ASN A 51 12.03 8.82 4.59
C ASN A 51 10.55 9.20 4.42
N PRO A 52 10.03 10.08 5.30
CA PRO A 52 8.60 10.40 5.36
C PRO A 52 8.08 10.96 4.04
N GLY A 53 6.90 10.52 3.62
CA GLY A 53 6.28 10.95 2.36
C GLY A 53 6.63 10.08 1.15
N ARG A 54 7.62 9.18 1.26
CA ARG A 54 8.08 8.36 0.12
C ARG A 54 7.18 7.16 -0.14
N TYR A 55 6.77 6.48 0.91
CA TYR A 55 5.91 5.29 0.87
C TYR A 55 4.52 5.60 1.42
N SER A 56 4.44 6.48 2.40
CA SER A 56 3.19 6.85 3.03
C SER A 56 3.01 8.35 3.01
N ASN A 57 1.76 8.80 2.92
CA ASN A 57 1.40 10.18 3.11
C ASN A 57 0.01 10.26 3.74
N GLY A 58 -0.51 11.46 3.93
CA GLY A 58 -1.90 11.66 4.29
C GLY A 58 -2.38 13.05 3.92
N TYR A 59 -3.69 13.18 3.78
CA TYR A 59 -4.34 14.46 3.50
C TYR A 59 -5.29 14.83 4.63
N GLY A 60 -5.07 16.01 5.20
CA GLY A 60 -5.88 16.55 6.29
C GLY A 60 -6.90 17.57 5.78
N VAL A 61 -8.14 17.48 6.27
CA VAL A 61 -9.21 18.46 6.02
C VAL A 61 -9.61 19.21 7.31
N GLY A 62 -8.72 19.24 8.30
CA GLY A 62 -8.93 19.85 9.61
C GLY A 62 -9.05 18.80 10.70
N ASP A 63 -10.27 18.36 10.98
CA ASP A 63 -10.60 17.37 12.02
C ASP A 63 -10.33 15.91 11.60
N CYS A 64 -10.10 15.68 10.31
CA CYS A 64 -9.81 14.36 9.75
C CYS A 64 -8.51 14.38 8.94
N THR A 65 -7.64 13.41 9.20
CA THR A 65 -6.48 13.09 8.35
C THR A 65 -6.66 11.71 7.77
N MET A 66 -6.75 11.62 6.44
CA MET A 66 -6.79 10.35 5.74
C MET A 66 -5.38 9.90 5.40
N ALA A 67 -4.91 8.84 6.05
CA ALA A 67 -3.61 8.25 5.74
C ALA A 67 -3.71 7.28 4.54
N ALA A 68 -2.71 7.34 3.67
CA ALA A 68 -2.69 6.61 2.42
C ALA A 68 -1.25 6.20 2.03
N LEU A 69 -1.14 5.19 1.17
CA LEU A 69 0.12 4.80 0.56
C LEU A 69 0.26 5.45 -0.81
N THR A 70 1.47 5.94 -1.10
CA THR A 70 1.87 6.33 -2.46
C THR A 70 1.95 5.07 -3.35
N LEU A 71 2.14 5.24 -4.66
CA LEU A 71 2.41 4.09 -5.54
C LEU A 71 3.59 3.23 -5.03
N ARG A 72 4.63 3.86 -4.48
CA ARG A 72 5.78 3.14 -3.91
C ARG A 72 5.40 2.38 -2.65
N GLY A 73 4.62 2.99 -1.76
CA GLY A 73 4.10 2.30 -0.56
C GLY A 73 3.21 1.12 -0.90
N PHE A 74 2.32 1.30 -1.87
CA PHE A 74 1.44 0.24 -2.35
C PHE A 74 2.22 -0.92 -2.95
N GLN A 75 3.27 -0.64 -3.73
CA GLN A 75 4.19 -1.65 -4.25
C GLN A 75 4.93 -2.39 -3.13
N ALA A 76 5.33 -1.69 -2.06
CA ALA A 76 5.97 -2.32 -0.91
C ALA A 76 5.00 -3.23 -0.14
N ALA A 77 3.76 -2.79 0.08
CA ALA A 77 2.71 -3.60 0.69
C ALA A 77 2.40 -4.86 -0.14
N ALA A 78 2.23 -4.71 -1.46
CA ALA A 78 2.03 -5.85 -2.37
C ALA A 78 3.23 -6.80 -2.37
N SER A 79 4.45 -6.27 -2.28
CA SER A 79 5.67 -7.09 -2.21
C SER A 79 5.73 -7.90 -0.91
N PHE A 80 5.39 -7.29 0.24
CA PHE A 80 5.28 -7.99 1.51
C PHE A 80 4.25 -9.13 1.41
N TYR A 81 3.06 -8.84 0.88
CA TYR A 81 2.00 -9.82 0.66
C TYR A 81 2.45 -10.99 -0.22
N ASN A 82 3.11 -10.70 -1.36
CA ASN A 82 3.66 -11.72 -2.25
C ASN A 82 4.64 -12.64 -1.54
N VAL A 83 5.56 -12.09 -0.75
CA VAL A 83 6.55 -12.87 0.01
C VAL A 83 5.85 -13.76 1.04
N GLN A 84 4.80 -13.27 1.71
CA GLN A 84 4.03 -14.11 2.65
C GLN A 84 3.34 -15.28 1.97
N LEU A 85 2.83 -15.11 0.75
CA LEU A 85 2.27 -16.22 -0.03
C LEU A 85 3.36 -17.24 -0.42
N LEU A 86 4.47 -16.77 -0.98
CA LEU A 86 5.59 -17.64 -1.38
C LEU A 86 6.19 -18.40 -0.19
N ARG A 87 6.27 -17.79 1.00
CA ARG A 87 6.71 -18.48 2.22
C ARG A 87 5.80 -19.64 2.61
N LYS A 88 4.48 -19.48 2.42
CA LYS A 88 3.50 -20.55 2.67
C LYS A 88 3.60 -21.66 1.62
N GLU A 89 3.88 -21.32 0.36
CA GLU A 89 4.08 -22.30 -0.71
C GLU A 89 5.36 -23.14 -0.54
N ALA A 90 6.40 -22.56 0.05
CA ALA A 90 7.67 -23.23 0.32
C ALA A 90 7.69 -24.03 1.64
N SER A 91 6.61 -23.99 2.44
CA SER A 91 6.46 -24.71 3.71
C SER A 91 5.68 -26.00 3.51
#